data_AF-A0A0F9T2Q2-F1
#
_entry.id   AF-A0A0F9T2Q2-F1
#
_cell.length_a   1.000
_cell.length_b   1.000
_cell.length_c   1.000
_cell.angle_alpha   90.00
_cell.angle_beta   90.00
_cell.angle_gamma   90.00
#
_symmetry.space_group_name_H-M   'P 1'
#
loop_
_entity.id
_entity.type
_entity.pdbx_description
1 polymer ?
#
loop_
_entity_poly.entity_id
_entity_poly.type
_entity_poly.pdbx_seq_one_letter_code
_entity_poly.pdbx_strand_id
1 'polypeptide(L)'
;MAVYIHLFHGRKDPAEQLEDWGEDGPVLGPFRWVHTTYACDIKLGSLEPRDDAVGSLYIVEYLVYYAGVWYGDWLVFDDECVETDKSVPQLYDENKAWPPGTKTAGGITRLPLKPHTAKEGAHA
;
A
#
# COMPACT_ATOMS: atom_id res chain seq x y z
N MET A 1 -15.42 14.68 7.33
CA MET A 1 -14.03 14.26 7.56
C MET A 1 -13.82 12.97 6.82
N ALA A 2 -12.99 13.05 5.80
CA ALA A 2 -12.47 11.90 5.08
C ALA A 2 -11.00 11.70 5.44
N VAL A 3 -10.50 10.50 5.21
CA VAL A 3 -9.07 10.20 5.29
C VAL A 3 -8.54 9.74 3.94
N TYR A 4 -7.25 9.92 3.76
CA TYR A 4 -6.50 9.64 2.56
C TYR A 4 -5.27 8.83 2.92
N ILE A 5 -4.74 8.08 1.96
CA ILE A 5 -3.49 7.35 2.11
C ILE A 5 -2.53 7.74 0.98
N HIS A 6 -1.33 8.22 1.32
CA HIS A 6 -0.26 8.48 0.36
C HIS A 6 0.75 7.34 0.43
N LEU A 7 1.13 6.80 -0.72
CA LEU A 7 2.15 5.76 -0.84
C LEU A 7 3.50 6.40 -1.23
N PHE A 8 4.59 5.92 -0.63
CA PHE A 8 5.93 6.46 -0.89
C PHE A 8 6.94 5.36 -1.17
N HIS A 9 8.10 5.78 -1.65
CA HIS A 9 9.25 4.92 -1.89
C HIS A 9 8.94 3.81 -2.88
N GLY A 10 8.36 4.19 -4.01
CA GLY A 10 7.98 3.30 -5.09
C GLY A 10 9.19 2.72 -5.83
N ARG A 11 9.13 1.41 -6.11
CA ARG A 11 10.12 0.65 -6.89
C ARG A 11 9.42 -0.31 -7.86
N LYS A 12 10.07 -0.68 -8.97
CA LYS A 12 9.45 -1.57 -9.98
C LYS A 12 9.70 -3.05 -9.70
N ASP A 13 10.82 -3.37 -9.04
CA ASP A 13 11.14 -4.70 -8.56
C ASP A 13 11.14 -4.70 -7.02
N PRO A 14 10.37 -5.57 -6.33
CA PRO A 14 10.34 -5.58 -4.87
C PRO A 14 11.71 -5.89 -4.22
N ALA A 15 12.63 -6.53 -4.94
CA ALA A 15 13.99 -6.79 -4.48
C ALA A 15 14.95 -5.60 -4.70
N GLU A 16 14.51 -4.56 -5.40
CA GLU A 16 15.29 -3.36 -5.69
C GLU A 16 15.70 -2.65 -4.39
N GLN A 17 17.00 -2.45 -4.22
CA GLN A 17 17.54 -1.56 -3.21
C GLN A 17 17.50 -0.15 -3.81
N LEU A 18 16.72 0.74 -3.20
CA LEU A 18 16.62 2.11 -3.65
C LEU A 18 17.91 2.86 -3.28
N GLU A 19 18.57 3.43 -4.29
CA GLU A 19 19.76 4.29 -4.10
C GLU A 19 19.39 5.70 -3.58
N ASP A 20 18.11 6.08 -3.70
CA ASP A 20 17.51 7.31 -3.16
C ASP A 20 16.13 6.98 -2.53
N TRP A 21 15.20 7.92 -2.45
CA TRP A 21 13.86 7.70 -1.91
C TRP A 21 12.89 6.98 -2.86
N GLY A 22 13.19 6.82 -4.16
CA GLY A 22 12.31 6.13 -5.11
C GLY A 22 11.15 6.98 -5.66
N GLU A 23 10.14 6.34 -6.24
CA GLU A 23 8.97 7.00 -6.85
C GLU A 23 7.98 7.50 -5.77
N ASP A 24 7.58 8.76 -5.87
CA ASP A 24 6.47 9.32 -5.08
C ASP A 24 5.14 8.80 -5.61
N GLY A 25 4.32 8.22 -4.72
CA GLY A 25 3.16 7.44 -5.11
C GLY A 25 1.86 8.23 -5.19
N PRO A 26 0.73 7.55 -5.41
CA PRO A 26 -0.56 8.21 -5.41
C PRO A 26 -1.02 8.52 -3.97
N VAL A 27 -1.73 9.63 -3.84
CA VAL A 27 -2.70 9.84 -2.76
C VAL A 27 -4.01 9.18 -3.16
N LEU A 28 -4.47 8.21 -2.39
CA LEU A 28 -5.74 7.51 -2.61
C LEU A 28 -6.78 7.97 -1.60
N GLY A 29 -8.01 8.13 -2.07
CA GLY A 29 -9.15 8.53 -1.26
C GLY A 29 -10.18 9.28 -2.09
N PRO A 30 -11.18 9.89 -1.44
CA PRO A 30 -11.43 9.89 0.00
C PRO A 30 -11.94 8.53 0.55
N PHE A 31 -11.59 8.21 1.79
CA PHE A 31 -12.12 7.07 2.56
C PHE A 31 -12.71 7.50 3.89
N ARG A 32 -13.59 6.68 4.46
CA ARG A 32 -14.12 6.92 5.82
C ARG A 32 -13.13 6.52 6.90
N TRP A 33 -12.37 5.46 6.65
CA TRP A 33 -11.32 4.96 7.52
C TRP A 33 -10.28 4.19 6.70
N VAL A 34 -9.07 4.07 7.24
CA VAL A 34 -8.01 3.20 6.73
C VAL A 34 -7.57 2.31 7.89
N HIS A 35 -7.57 1.00 7.68
CA HIS A 35 -7.25 0.03 8.73
C HIS A 35 -6.16 -0.92 8.26
N THR A 36 -4.98 -0.82 8.87
CA THR A 36 -3.88 -1.77 8.65
C THR A 36 -3.96 -2.91 9.67
N THR A 37 -3.94 -4.16 9.21
CA THR A 37 -3.95 -5.35 10.07
C THR A 37 -2.66 -6.14 9.87
N TYR A 38 -1.92 -6.40 10.95
CA TYR A 38 -0.70 -7.25 11.00
C TYR A 38 0.34 -7.01 9.87
N ALA A 39 0.40 -5.79 9.31
CA ALA A 39 1.20 -5.47 8.14
C ALA A 39 1.00 -6.47 6.97
N CYS A 40 -0.21 -7.02 6.80
CA CYS A 40 -0.54 -7.92 5.70
C CYS A 40 -1.54 -7.30 4.71
N ASP A 41 -2.50 -6.52 5.20
CA ASP A 41 -3.45 -5.80 4.35
C ASP A 41 -3.86 -4.46 4.98
N ILE A 42 -4.21 -3.52 4.10
CA ILE A 42 -4.73 -2.21 4.44
C ILE A 42 -6.14 -2.12 3.84
N LYS A 43 -7.17 -2.16 4.69
CA LYS A 43 -8.57 -2.05 4.27
C LYS A 43 -8.96 -0.57 4.15
N LEU A 44 -9.76 -0.28 3.14
CA LEU A 44 -10.21 1.06 2.79
C LEU A 44 -11.72 1.15 2.99
N GLY A 45 -12.18 2.04 3.87
CA GLY A 45 -13.59 2.16 4.24
C GLY A 45 -14.41 3.00 3.26
N SER A 46 -15.63 2.54 2.96
CA SER A 46 -16.62 3.27 2.16
C SER A 46 -17.03 4.58 2.81
N LEU A 47 -17.22 5.63 2.00
CA LEU A 47 -17.83 6.87 2.47
C LEU A 47 -19.34 6.72 2.73
N GLU A 48 -19.97 5.69 2.17
CA GLU A 48 -21.38 5.42 2.39
C GLU A 48 -21.65 5.00 3.85
N PRO A 49 -22.88 5.16 4.37
CA PRO A 49 -23.20 4.87 5.77
C PRO A 49 -23.07 3.41 6.20
N ARG A 50 -22.72 2.50 5.27
CA ARG A 50 -22.46 1.09 5.58
C ARG A 50 -20.98 0.97 5.93
N ASP A 51 -20.69 0.26 7.00
CA ASP A 51 -19.31 0.06 7.48
C ASP A 51 -18.61 -1.07 6.69
N ASP A 52 -18.68 -0.99 5.36
CA ASP A 52 -18.03 -1.93 4.45
C ASP A 52 -16.73 -1.34 3.88
N ALA A 53 -15.79 -2.25 3.57
CA ALA A 53 -14.58 -1.90 2.86
C ALA A 53 -14.90 -1.75 1.36
N VAL A 54 -14.42 -0.69 0.73
CA VAL A 54 -14.41 -0.56 -0.74
C VAL A 54 -13.31 -1.39 -1.39
N GLY A 55 -12.32 -1.82 -0.60
CA GLY A 55 -11.25 -2.68 -1.07
C GLY A 55 -10.08 -2.78 -0.08
N SER A 56 -8.99 -3.38 -0.55
CA SER A 56 -7.76 -3.54 0.20
C SER A 56 -6.54 -3.25 -0.66
N LEU A 57 -5.53 -2.62 -0.07
CA LEU A 57 -4.16 -2.69 -0.54
C LEU A 57 -3.47 -3.88 0.15
N TYR A 58 -2.61 -4.59 -0.57
CA TYR A 58 -1.90 -5.75 -0.04
C TYR A 58 -0.45 -5.43 0.24
N ILE A 59 0.01 -5.90 1.41
CA ILE A 59 1.41 -5.81 1.82
C ILE A 59 2.06 -7.17 1.57
N VAL A 60 3.08 -7.19 0.72
CA VAL A 60 3.88 -8.38 0.41
C VAL A 60 5.32 -8.05 0.68
N GLU A 61 6.00 -8.86 1.49
CA GLU A 61 7.40 -8.63 1.87
C GLU A 61 7.64 -7.19 2.36
N TYR A 62 6.71 -6.67 3.17
CA TYR A 62 6.69 -5.30 3.72
C TYR A 62 6.42 -4.18 2.72
N LEU A 63 6.06 -4.49 1.48
CA LEU A 63 5.78 -3.49 0.43
C LEU A 63 4.30 -3.48 0.06
N VAL A 64 3.71 -2.30 -0.05
CA VAL A 64 2.36 -2.11 -0.60
C VAL A 64 2.42 -2.13 -2.13
N TYR A 65 1.63 -2.98 -2.78
CA TYR A 65 1.54 -2.96 -4.25
C TYR A 65 0.37 -2.10 -4.73
N TYR A 66 0.63 -1.21 -5.68
CA TYR A 66 -0.41 -0.52 -6.42
C TYR A 66 0.07 -0.08 -7.81
N ALA A 67 -0.77 -0.29 -8.83
CA ALA A 67 -0.56 0.18 -10.20
C ALA A 67 0.79 -0.20 -10.85
N GLY A 68 1.35 -1.36 -10.51
CA GLY A 68 2.64 -1.81 -11.03
C GLY A 68 3.85 -1.32 -10.24
N VAL A 69 3.64 -0.76 -9.05
CA VAL A 69 4.69 -0.19 -8.19
C VAL A 69 4.60 -0.80 -6.79
N TRP A 70 5.76 -1.03 -6.19
CA TRP A 70 5.92 -1.51 -4.82
C TRP A 70 6.38 -0.36 -3.92
N TYR A 71 5.56 0.02 -2.95
CA TYR A 71 5.78 1.15 -2.07
C TYR A 71 6.26 0.68 -0.70
N GLY A 72 7.28 1.34 -0.16
CA GLY A 72 7.86 0.99 1.14
C GLY A 72 7.07 1.53 2.33
N ASP A 73 6.43 2.68 2.13
CA ASP A 73 5.81 3.44 3.21
C ASP A 73 4.43 3.90 2.79
N TRP A 74 3.58 4.14 3.79
CA TRP A 74 2.31 4.79 3.60
C TRP A 74 2.00 5.75 4.76
N LEU A 75 1.42 6.90 4.42
CA LEU A 75 0.93 7.89 5.38
C LEU A 75 -0.59 7.95 5.30
N VAL A 76 -1.26 7.99 6.44
CA VAL A 76 -2.71 8.25 6.53
C VAL A 76 -2.92 9.62 7.15
N PHE A 77 -3.77 10.44 6.51
CA PHE A 77 -4.05 11.82 6.90
C PHE A 77 -5.47 12.24 6.53
N ASP A 78 -5.94 13.35 7.06
CA ASP A 78 -7.28 13.89 6.83
C ASP A 78 -7.31 14.94 5.69
N ASP A 79 -8.52 15.42 5.40
CA ASP A 79 -8.79 16.43 4.37
C ASP A 79 -8.06 17.77 4.61
N GLU A 80 -7.78 18.15 5.86
CA GLU A 80 -7.00 19.35 6.17
C GLU A 80 -5.55 19.24 5.69
N CYS A 81 -4.96 18.04 5.76
CA CYS A 81 -3.59 17.79 5.33
C CYS A 81 -3.45 17.62 3.81
N VAL A 82 -4.50 17.20 3.09
CA VAL A 82 -4.49 17.07 1.61
C VAL A 82 -4.13 18.36 0.92
N GLU A 83 -4.63 19.50 1.39
CA GLU A 83 -4.34 20.80 0.77
C GLU A 83 -2.86 21.21 0.86
N THR A 84 -2.09 20.56 1.73
CA THR A 84 -0.65 20.81 1.91
C THR A 84 0.23 19.85 1.13
N ASP A 85 -0.27 18.64 0.86
CA ASP A 85 0.37 17.62 0.05
C ASP A 85 0.00 17.91 -1.42
N LYS A 86 0.96 18.36 -2.23
CA LYS A 86 0.70 18.87 -3.61
C LYS A 86 0.14 17.81 -4.58
N SER A 87 -0.07 16.60 -4.09
CA SER A 87 -0.58 15.44 -4.79
C SER A 87 -2.10 15.48 -4.91
N VAL A 88 -2.61 15.36 -6.14
CA VAL A 88 -4.04 15.30 -6.41
C VAL A 88 -4.58 13.93 -5.97
N PRO A 89 -5.57 13.86 -5.04
CA PRO A 89 -6.16 12.59 -4.65
C PRO A 89 -6.82 11.85 -5.81
N GLN A 90 -6.65 10.54 -5.82
CA GLN A 90 -7.19 9.65 -6.85
C GLN A 90 -8.13 8.62 -6.22
N LEU A 91 -9.19 8.27 -6.96
CA LEU A 91 -10.05 7.17 -6.56
C LEU A 91 -9.29 5.84 -6.61
N TYR A 92 -9.53 5.01 -5.61
CA TYR A 92 -9.01 3.66 -5.55
C TYR A 92 -9.61 2.79 -6.66
N ASP A 93 -8.75 2.00 -7.30
CA ASP A 93 -9.08 1.00 -8.30
C ASP A 93 -8.55 -0.35 -7.87
N GLU A 94 -9.45 -1.27 -7.54
CA GLU A 94 -9.12 -2.63 -7.13
C GLU A 94 -8.27 -3.38 -8.16
N ASN A 95 -8.38 -3.06 -9.45
CA ASN A 95 -7.58 -3.76 -10.46
C ASN A 95 -6.10 -3.41 -10.39
N LYS A 96 -5.77 -2.27 -9.78
CA LYS A 96 -4.39 -1.79 -9.61
C LYS A 96 -3.73 -2.32 -8.35
N ALA A 97 -4.49 -2.71 -7.34
CA ALA A 97 -3.95 -3.10 -6.04
C ALA A 97 -3.43 -4.56 -5.97
N TRP A 98 -3.55 -5.31 -7.07
CA TRP A 98 -3.29 -6.76 -7.06
C TRP A 98 -1.89 -7.06 -7.62
N PRO A 99 -0.97 -7.57 -6.78
CA PRO A 99 0.37 -7.91 -7.25
C PRO A 99 0.37 -8.96 -8.37
N PRO A 100 1.32 -8.90 -9.32
CA PRO A 100 1.48 -9.93 -10.34
C PRO A 100 1.65 -11.32 -9.70
N GLY A 101 0.98 -12.33 -10.24
CA GLY A 101 1.09 -13.72 -9.75
C GLY A 101 0.31 -14.04 -8.46
N THR A 102 -0.49 -13.12 -7.92
CA THR A 102 -1.28 -13.35 -6.69
C THR A 102 -2.79 -13.51 -6.90
N LYS A 103 -3.30 -13.28 -8.13
CA LYS A 103 -4.70 -13.58 -8.50
C LYS A 103 -4.86 -15.08 -8.74
N THR A 104 -5.64 -15.77 -7.91
CA THR A 104 -6.24 -17.08 -8.26
C THR A 104 -7.76 -17.00 -8.19
N ALA A 105 -8.45 -17.92 -8.88
CA ALA A 105 -9.91 -17.92 -9.06
C ALA A 105 -10.76 -18.06 -7.76
N GLY A 106 -10.14 -18.04 -6.56
CA GLY A 106 -10.82 -18.19 -5.27
C GLY A 106 -10.27 -17.34 -4.13
N GLY A 107 -9.46 -16.31 -4.42
CA GLY A 107 -8.90 -15.41 -3.41
C GLY A 107 -7.36 -15.38 -3.38
N ILE A 108 -6.84 -14.73 -2.33
CA ILE A 108 -5.41 -14.45 -2.16
C ILE A 108 -4.69 -15.75 -1.77
N THR A 109 -3.77 -16.22 -2.60
CA THR A 109 -2.65 -17.01 -2.06
C THR A 109 -1.87 -16.02 -1.20
N ARG A 110 -1.94 -16.13 0.13
CA ARG A 110 -0.96 -15.45 0.98
C ARG A 110 0.39 -15.90 0.44
N LEU A 111 1.13 -15.00 -0.21
CA LEU A 111 2.50 -15.31 -0.57
C LEU A 111 3.17 -15.73 0.74
N PRO A 112 3.79 -16.92 0.80
CA PRO A 112 4.44 -17.34 2.02
C PRO A 112 5.41 -16.23 2.39
N LEU A 113 5.29 -15.68 3.59
CA LEU A 113 6.30 -14.81 4.16
C LEU A 113 7.60 -15.61 4.08
N LYS A 114 8.45 -15.34 3.09
CA LYS A 114 9.79 -15.89 3.12
C LYS A 114 10.45 -15.23 4.32
N PRO A 115 10.99 -16.02 5.28
CA PRO A 115 11.69 -15.43 6.39
C PRO A 115 12.78 -14.54 5.82
N HIS A 116 12.79 -13.27 6.24
CA HIS A 116 13.87 -12.35 5.93
C HIS A 116 15.14 -12.94 6.55
N THR A 117 15.94 -13.65 5.76
CA THR A 117 17.29 -14.05 6.17
C THR A 117 18.11 -12.78 6.20
N ALA A 118 18.17 -12.13 7.37
CA ALA A 118 19.22 -11.16 7.62
C ALA A 118 20.54 -11.89 7.37
N LYS A 119 21.32 -11.43 6.38
CA LYS A 119 22.71 -11.88 6.28
C LYS A 119 23.39 -11.37 7.54
N GLU A 120 23.73 -12.28 8.44
CA GLU A 120 24.63 -11.99 9.56
C GLU A 120 25.96 -11.51 8.96
N GLY A 121 26.12 -10.19 8.91
CA GLY A 121 27.39 -9.56 8.64
C GLY A 121 28.30 -9.82 9.83
N ALA A 122 29.21 -10.76 9.66
CA ALA A 122 30.35 -10.95 10.54
C ALA A 122 31.18 -9.66 10.55
N HIS A 123 31.10 -8.91 11.65
CA HIS A 123 32.15 -7.95 12.00
C HIS A 123 33.16 -8.72 12.86
N ALA A 124 34.30 -9.01 12.22
CA ALA A 124 35.56 -9.34 12.88
C ALA A 124 36.24 -8.06 13.39
#